data_AF-A0A2U1MQY7-F1
#
_entry.id   AF-A0A2U1MQY7-F1
#
_cell.length_a   1.000
_cell.length_b   1.000
_cell.length_c   1.000
_cell.angle_alpha   90.00
_cell.angle_beta   90.00
_cell.angle_gamma   90.00
#
_symmetry.space_group_name_H-M   'P 1'
#
loop_
_entity.id
_entity.type
_entity.pdbx_description
1 polymer ?
#
loop_
_entity_poly.entity_id
_entity_poly.type
_entity_poly.pdbx_seq_one_letter_code
_entity_poly.pdbx_strand_id
1 'polypeptide(L)'
;MVTNKAQINASTKAAKLSSSPIKAEMLGQIYSWPGARVKVVETLVENPLATLELFDDLQRLGLSYHFKDEISTVLEMIYICHYEAHEKWIRLDLNLKALGFRLLRQYGYHIPQGEKLEKKDTVNRSMSMLVSDVLELPLLWRVQRFEAMWFLEAYKRRTDMKPFLLELAELDFNIVQGIHLEDLYSSRQKVLNLYAMWWDGLRWNRKLGFARDRLVGSFMWAVGANYEPPFGVLRTHVSKLISLVNVIDDVYGTLEELEQFTVVKRWDINAVEELPDYMKICFLGFHNTINEMAYDTLTTQKSPWTDYCEANLLEAQWFNGGYNPTLAEFLSNSFSSAYFLDSNTTIGESLQNVSHWSAMILHLADYLGTSSAELERGDIPKSIQCYMHETGTCEEEARAYIKSLIMEAWKKINEEKNGS
;
A
#
# COMPACT_ATOMS: atom_id res chain seq x y z
N MET A 1 -39.06 -3.57 0.67
CA MET A 1 -38.94 -4.20 -0.67
C MET A 1 -38.37 -3.22 -1.69
N VAL A 2 -37.20 -2.63 -1.42
CA VAL A 2 -36.38 -1.91 -2.42
C VAL A 2 -34.90 -2.21 -2.12
N THR A 3 -34.60 -3.50 -2.00
CA THR A 3 -33.31 -4.03 -2.43
C THR A 3 -33.37 -4.15 -3.97
N ASN A 4 -32.24 -4.37 -4.65
CA ASN A 4 -32.22 -4.86 -6.05
C ASN A 4 -32.33 -3.91 -7.26
N LYS A 5 -31.45 -2.90 -7.42
CA LYS A 5 -31.04 -2.49 -8.80
C LYS A 5 -29.55 -2.11 -8.95
N ALA A 6 -28.97 -1.38 -8.00
CA ALA A 6 -27.56 -0.95 -8.08
C ALA A 6 -26.56 -2.06 -7.74
N GLN A 7 -26.82 -2.81 -6.66
CA GLN A 7 -26.04 -3.99 -6.28
C GLN A 7 -26.11 -5.10 -7.35
N ILE A 8 -27.27 -5.23 -8.02
CA ILE A 8 -27.44 -6.11 -9.19
C ILE A 8 -26.57 -5.61 -10.35
N ASN A 9 -26.46 -4.31 -10.64
CA ASN A 9 -25.70 -3.84 -11.80
C ASN A 9 -24.17 -3.94 -11.66
N ALA A 10 -23.61 -3.77 -10.45
CA ALA A 10 -22.17 -3.97 -10.20
C ALA A 10 -21.81 -5.47 -10.18
N SER A 11 -22.64 -6.30 -9.53
CA SER A 11 -22.50 -7.76 -9.60
C SER A 11 -22.79 -8.31 -10.99
N THR A 12 -23.63 -7.68 -11.83
CA THR A 12 -23.88 -8.07 -13.23
C THR A 12 -22.75 -7.61 -14.17
N LYS A 13 -22.02 -6.53 -13.86
CA LYS A 13 -20.81 -6.13 -14.62
C LYS A 13 -19.57 -6.94 -14.22
N ALA A 14 -19.39 -7.23 -12.94
CA ALA A 14 -18.41 -8.21 -12.46
C ALA A 14 -18.76 -9.63 -12.95
N ALA A 15 -20.05 -9.98 -13.02
CA ALA A 15 -20.52 -11.21 -13.64
C ALA A 15 -20.35 -11.21 -15.16
N LYS A 16 -20.35 -10.05 -15.84
CA LYS A 16 -19.98 -9.94 -17.26
C LYS A 16 -18.49 -10.16 -17.52
N LEU A 17 -17.62 -9.92 -16.52
CA LEU A 17 -16.23 -10.38 -16.56
C LEU A 17 -16.12 -11.87 -16.19
N SER A 18 -16.93 -12.35 -15.23
CA SER A 18 -16.99 -13.77 -14.88
C SER A 18 -17.60 -14.66 -15.98
N SER A 19 -18.44 -14.07 -16.84
CA SER A 19 -19.08 -14.69 -18.02
C SER A 19 -18.57 -14.12 -19.35
N SER A 20 -17.47 -13.36 -19.32
CA SER A 20 -16.85 -12.83 -20.55
C SER A 20 -16.38 -14.00 -21.41
N PRO A 21 -16.58 -13.95 -22.75
CA PRO A 21 -15.94 -14.88 -23.68
C PRO A 21 -14.45 -15.02 -23.41
N ILE A 22 -13.78 -13.97 -22.92
CA ILE A 22 -12.35 -13.97 -22.58
C ILE A 22 -12.06 -14.78 -21.30
N LYS A 23 -12.90 -14.69 -20.26
CA LYS A 23 -12.76 -15.58 -19.10
C LYS A 23 -13.16 -17.00 -19.46
N ALA A 24 -14.16 -17.20 -20.32
CA ALA A 24 -14.55 -18.51 -20.83
C ALA A 24 -13.58 -19.08 -21.88
N GLU A 25 -12.70 -18.26 -22.47
CA GLU A 25 -11.62 -18.63 -23.40
C GLU A 25 -10.29 -18.79 -22.65
N MET A 26 -10.08 -18.10 -21.53
CA MET A 26 -9.00 -18.39 -20.57
C MET A 26 -9.32 -19.62 -19.73
N LEU A 27 -10.49 -19.68 -19.11
CA LEU A 27 -11.05 -20.93 -18.58
C LEU A 27 -11.28 -21.92 -19.73
N GLY A 28 -11.44 -21.46 -20.96
CA GLY A 28 -11.47 -22.32 -22.14
C GLY A 28 -10.13 -22.99 -22.35
N GLN A 29 -9.02 -22.26 -22.42
CA GLN A 29 -7.69 -22.84 -22.58
C GLN A 29 -7.19 -23.56 -21.31
N ILE A 30 -7.67 -23.17 -20.13
CA ILE A 30 -7.40 -23.85 -18.84
C ILE A 30 -8.31 -25.09 -18.65
N TYR A 31 -9.55 -25.11 -19.18
CA TYR A 31 -10.58 -26.16 -18.94
C TYR A 31 -11.12 -26.86 -20.21
N SER A 32 -10.67 -26.54 -21.43
CA SER A 32 -11.14 -27.17 -22.70
C SER A 32 -10.48 -28.52 -22.99
N TRP A 33 -9.89 -29.16 -21.99
CA TRP A 33 -9.61 -30.59 -22.03
C TRP A 33 -10.63 -31.30 -21.14
N PRO A 34 -11.67 -31.93 -21.73
CA PRO A 34 -12.59 -32.77 -20.98
C PRO A 34 -11.81 -33.97 -20.41
N GLY A 35 -11.42 -33.87 -19.14
CA GLY A 35 -10.69 -34.91 -18.40
C GLY A 35 -9.39 -34.49 -17.68
N ALA A 36 -9.00 -33.22 -17.69
CA ALA A 36 -7.61 -32.81 -17.37
C ALA A 36 -7.39 -31.88 -16.15
N ARG A 37 -8.26 -31.84 -15.13
CA ARG A 37 -7.89 -31.13 -13.87
C ARG A 37 -6.61 -31.68 -13.23
N VAL A 38 -6.32 -32.96 -13.44
CA VAL A 38 -5.10 -33.62 -12.98
C VAL A 38 -3.95 -33.37 -13.97
N LYS A 39 -4.18 -33.56 -15.29
CA LYS A 39 -3.14 -33.44 -16.32
C LYS A 39 -2.57 -32.04 -16.56
N VAL A 40 -3.37 -30.97 -16.49
CA VAL A 40 -2.87 -29.59 -16.71
C VAL A 40 -1.99 -29.17 -15.55
N VAL A 41 -2.42 -29.47 -14.32
CA VAL A 41 -1.64 -29.21 -13.12
C VAL A 41 -0.36 -30.07 -13.12
N GLU A 42 -0.44 -31.34 -13.51
CA GLU A 42 0.75 -32.19 -13.72
C GLU A 42 1.72 -31.59 -14.75
N THR A 43 1.23 -31.11 -15.89
CA THR A 43 2.07 -30.49 -16.95
C THR A 43 2.73 -29.18 -16.48
N LEU A 44 2.02 -28.36 -15.69
CA LEU A 44 2.55 -27.11 -15.12
C LEU A 44 3.60 -27.38 -14.02
N VAL A 45 3.47 -28.49 -13.29
CA VAL A 45 4.44 -28.94 -12.29
C VAL A 45 5.68 -29.58 -12.93
N GLU A 46 5.52 -30.21 -14.10
CA GLU A 46 6.61 -30.80 -14.90
C GLU A 46 7.55 -29.73 -15.50
N ASN A 47 7.06 -28.52 -15.78
CA ASN A 47 7.87 -27.38 -16.19
C ASN A 47 7.73 -26.19 -15.22
N PRO A 48 8.36 -26.28 -14.03
CA PRO A 48 8.17 -25.30 -12.97
C PRO A 48 8.70 -23.90 -13.33
N LEU A 49 9.74 -23.80 -14.16
CA LEU A 49 10.29 -22.49 -14.57
C LEU A 49 9.29 -21.70 -15.41
N ALA A 50 8.75 -22.28 -16.48
CA ALA A 50 7.78 -21.61 -17.34
C ALA A 50 6.49 -21.24 -16.58
N THR A 51 6.09 -22.08 -15.62
CA THR A 51 4.94 -21.82 -14.74
C THR A 51 5.19 -20.65 -13.81
N LEU A 52 6.35 -20.60 -13.16
CA LEU A 52 6.73 -19.49 -12.28
C LEU A 52 6.92 -18.19 -13.06
N GLU A 53 7.45 -18.23 -14.29
CA GLU A 53 7.54 -17.07 -15.17
C GLU A 53 6.14 -16.53 -15.54
N LEU A 54 5.18 -17.42 -15.81
CA LEU A 54 3.79 -17.03 -16.04
C LEU A 54 3.17 -16.36 -14.79
N PHE A 55 3.45 -16.89 -13.60
CA PHE A 55 2.95 -16.29 -12.35
C PHE A 55 3.59 -14.93 -12.09
N ASP A 56 4.88 -14.77 -12.39
CA ASP A 56 5.53 -13.46 -12.35
C ASP A 56 4.89 -12.49 -13.33
N ASP A 57 4.66 -12.90 -14.58
CA ASP A 57 3.98 -12.07 -15.58
C ASP A 57 2.59 -11.65 -15.11
N LEU A 58 1.80 -12.58 -14.55
CA LEU A 58 0.46 -12.29 -14.02
C LEU A 58 0.51 -11.28 -12.86
N GLN A 59 1.47 -11.41 -11.93
CA GLN A 59 1.61 -10.45 -10.83
C GLN A 59 2.02 -9.07 -11.33
N ARG A 60 3.03 -9.02 -12.20
CA ARG A 60 3.60 -7.77 -12.70
C ARG A 60 2.66 -7.04 -13.65
N LEU A 61 1.80 -7.76 -14.38
CA LEU A 61 0.71 -7.18 -15.18
C LEU A 61 -0.50 -6.77 -14.32
N GLY A 62 -0.49 -7.04 -13.02
CA GLY A 62 -1.59 -6.71 -12.11
C GLY A 62 -2.82 -7.61 -12.26
N LEU A 63 -2.66 -8.82 -12.79
CA LEU A 63 -3.73 -9.78 -13.09
C LEU A 63 -3.84 -10.92 -12.05
N SER A 64 -2.82 -11.09 -11.20
CA SER A 64 -2.74 -12.24 -10.28
C SER A 64 -3.93 -12.35 -9.33
N TYR A 65 -4.63 -11.25 -9.02
CA TYR A 65 -5.76 -11.27 -8.10
C TYR A 65 -6.98 -12.04 -8.64
N HIS A 66 -7.06 -12.26 -9.96
CA HIS A 66 -8.10 -13.09 -10.60
C HIS A 66 -7.84 -14.60 -10.47
N PHE A 67 -6.61 -14.99 -10.14
CA PHE A 67 -6.12 -16.38 -10.16
C PHE A 67 -5.52 -16.79 -8.81
N LYS A 68 -5.96 -16.17 -7.70
CA LYS A 68 -5.37 -16.39 -6.36
C LYS A 68 -5.38 -17.86 -5.96
N ASP A 69 -6.49 -18.56 -6.17
CA ASP A 69 -6.66 -19.96 -5.78
C ASP A 69 -5.84 -20.90 -6.67
N GLU A 70 -5.87 -20.67 -7.98
CA GLU A 70 -5.11 -21.45 -8.96
C GLU A 70 -3.61 -21.31 -8.76
N ILE A 71 -3.12 -20.08 -8.57
CA ILE A 71 -1.70 -19.82 -8.31
C ILE A 71 -1.27 -20.51 -7.01
N SER A 72 -2.06 -20.36 -5.93
CA SER A 72 -1.75 -20.98 -4.64
C SER A 72 -1.66 -22.50 -4.74
N THR A 73 -2.63 -23.13 -5.40
CA THR A 73 -2.66 -24.59 -5.60
C THR A 73 -1.44 -25.09 -6.37
N VAL A 74 -1.07 -24.41 -7.46
CA VAL A 74 0.08 -24.83 -8.28
C VAL A 74 1.41 -24.56 -7.58
N LEU A 75 1.52 -23.44 -6.85
CA LEU A 75 2.70 -23.15 -6.03
C LEU A 75 2.92 -24.19 -4.93
N GLU A 76 1.85 -24.66 -4.28
CA GLU A 76 1.91 -25.74 -3.30
C GLU A 76 2.52 -27.01 -3.92
N MET A 77 2.06 -27.38 -5.11
CA MET A 77 2.56 -28.56 -5.81
C MET A 77 4.00 -28.38 -6.27
N ILE A 78 4.36 -27.21 -6.80
CA ILE A 78 5.76 -26.89 -7.14
C ILE A 78 6.65 -26.98 -5.90
N TYR A 79 6.19 -26.45 -4.76
CA TYR A 79 6.91 -26.52 -3.49
C TYR A 79 7.17 -27.97 -3.07
N ILE A 80 6.14 -28.80 -2.96
CA ILE A 80 6.27 -30.22 -2.59
C ILE A 80 7.18 -30.98 -3.58
N CYS A 81 7.01 -30.73 -4.88
CA CYS A 81 7.74 -31.44 -5.90
C CYS A 81 9.22 -31.05 -5.96
N HIS A 82 9.57 -29.76 -5.76
CA HIS A 82 10.90 -29.22 -6.09
C HIS A 82 11.64 -28.51 -4.94
N TYR A 83 10.94 -27.98 -3.93
CA TYR A 83 11.52 -27.08 -2.91
C TYR A 83 11.44 -27.61 -1.47
N GLU A 84 10.53 -28.54 -1.16
CA GLU A 84 10.29 -29.06 0.19
C GLU A 84 11.53 -29.77 0.78
N ALA A 85 12.24 -30.54 -0.04
CA ALA A 85 13.46 -31.23 0.38
C ALA A 85 14.71 -30.50 -0.14
N HIS A 86 15.67 -30.27 0.76
CA HIS A 86 16.91 -29.54 0.45
C HIS A 86 17.69 -30.15 -0.73
N GLU A 87 17.68 -31.47 -0.86
CA GLU A 87 18.35 -32.21 -1.93
C GLU A 87 17.76 -31.96 -3.33
N LYS A 88 16.46 -31.65 -3.41
CA LYS A 88 15.76 -31.29 -4.65
C LYS A 88 16.11 -29.86 -5.05
N TRP A 89 16.04 -28.96 -4.07
CA TRP A 89 16.36 -27.54 -4.21
C TRP A 89 17.79 -27.29 -4.74
N ILE A 90 18.80 -27.99 -4.21
CA ILE A 90 20.21 -27.79 -4.62
C ILE A 90 20.41 -28.04 -6.11
N ARG A 91 19.62 -28.93 -6.73
CA ARG A 91 19.79 -29.35 -8.12
C ARG A 91 19.14 -28.42 -9.15
N LEU A 92 18.34 -27.44 -8.69
CA LEU A 92 17.64 -26.50 -9.58
C LEU A 92 18.61 -25.51 -10.24
N ASP A 93 18.27 -25.05 -11.44
CA ASP A 93 19.01 -23.98 -12.11
C ASP A 93 18.86 -22.64 -11.35
N LEU A 94 19.77 -21.69 -11.62
CA LEU A 94 19.83 -20.43 -10.87
C LEU A 94 18.56 -19.59 -11.04
N ASN A 95 17.96 -19.58 -12.23
CA ASN A 95 16.76 -18.78 -12.51
C ASN A 95 15.55 -19.37 -11.77
N LEU A 96 15.38 -20.69 -11.84
CA LEU A 96 14.33 -21.41 -11.13
C LEU A 96 14.49 -21.30 -9.60
N LYS A 97 15.73 -21.34 -9.08
CA LYS A 97 16.01 -21.07 -7.67
C LYS A 97 15.61 -19.66 -7.27
N ALA A 98 16.08 -18.64 -8.00
CA ALA A 98 15.84 -17.25 -7.66
C ALA A 98 14.34 -16.88 -7.77
N LEU A 99 13.69 -17.31 -8.85
CA LEU A 99 12.29 -17.03 -9.10
C LEU A 99 11.37 -17.78 -8.13
N GLY A 100 11.65 -19.07 -7.92
CA GLY A 100 10.94 -19.89 -6.94
C GLY A 100 11.12 -19.37 -5.52
N PHE A 101 12.35 -19.02 -5.11
CA PHE A 101 12.62 -18.42 -3.80
C PHE A 101 11.72 -17.20 -3.52
N ARG A 102 11.66 -16.28 -4.49
CA ARG A 102 10.88 -15.06 -4.36
C ARG A 102 9.38 -15.35 -4.32
N LEU A 103 8.85 -16.06 -5.32
CA LEU A 103 7.42 -16.30 -5.43
C LEU A 103 6.90 -17.16 -4.28
N LEU A 104 7.56 -18.27 -3.94
CA LEU A 104 7.10 -19.14 -2.86
C LEU A 104 7.13 -18.44 -1.50
N ARG A 105 8.17 -17.66 -1.18
CA ARG A 105 8.16 -16.84 0.05
C ARG A 105 7.08 -15.77 0.06
N GLN A 106 6.74 -15.19 -1.10
CA GLN A 106 5.64 -14.22 -1.19
C GLN A 106 4.27 -14.84 -0.87
N TYR A 107 4.10 -16.15 -1.09
CA TYR A 107 2.90 -16.92 -0.75
C TYR A 107 3.00 -17.66 0.60
N GLY A 108 4.00 -17.34 1.45
CA GLY A 108 4.10 -17.89 2.80
C GLY A 108 4.88 -19.20 2.95
N TYR A 109 5.46 -19.74 1.87
CA TYR A 109 6.23 -20.97 1.96
C TYR A 109 7.63 -20.73 2.54
N HIS A 110 8.01 -21.55 3.52
CA HIS A 110 9.34 -21.50 4.10
C HIS A 110 10.39 -22.08 3.14
N ILE A 111 11.25 -21.23 2.58
CA ILE A 111 12.44 -21.65 1.84
C ILE A 111 13.68 -21.28 2.66
N PRO A 112 14.54 -22.26 3.03
CA PRO A 112 15.80 -22.01 3.73
C PRO A 112 16.67 -21.04 2.94
N GLN A 113 17.31 -20.09 3.63
CA GLN A 113 18.38 -19.28 3.02
C GLN A 113 19.60 -20.18 2.80
N GLY A 114 19.72 -20.75 1.59
CA GLY A 114 20.92 -21.46 1.14
C GLY A 114 22.01 -20.50 0.66
N GLU A 115 23.26 -20.99 0.62
CA GLU A 115 24.51 -20.26 0.35
C GLU A 115 24.47 -19.19 -0.76
N LYS A 116 25.33 -18.17 -0.62
CA LYS A 116 25.52 -17.05 -1.56
C LYS A 116 25.47 -17.54 -3.01
N LEU A 117 24.47 -17.07 -3.75
CA LEU A 117 24.30 -17.33 -5.18
C LEU A 117 25.56 -16.87 -5.93
N GLU A 118 26.35 -17.80 -6.46
CA GLU A 118 27.49 -17.48 -7.32
C GLU A 118 26.99 -16.78 -8.60
N LYS A 119 27.40 -15.53 -8.81
CA LYS A 119 27.06 -14.74 -10.01
C LYS A 119 27.66 -15.40 -11.25
N LYS A 120 26.85 -15.65 -12.29
CA LYS A 120 27.33 -15.93 -13.65
C LYS A 120 27.01 -14.75 -14.58
N ASP A 121 28.02 -14.35 -15.36
CA ASP A 121 28.17 -13.10 -16.11
C ASP A 121 27.38 -12.99 -17.43
N THR A 122 26.14 -13.45 -17.50
CA THR A 122 25.35 -13.31 -18.74
C THR A 122 24.01 -12.64 -18.51
N VAL A 123 24.04 -11.30 -18.40
CA VAL A 123 22.85 -10.45 -18.45
C VAL A 123 22.62 -10.02 -19.91
N ASN A 124 21.53 -10.48 -20.51
CA ASN A 124 21.09 -10.10 -21.85
C ASN A 124 20.73 -8.60 -21.90
N ARG A 125 20.94 -7.94 -23.04
CA ARG A 125 20.76 -6.49 -23.21
C ARG A 125 19.30 -6.02 -23.02
N SER A 126 18.31 -6.88 -23.28
CA SER A 126 16.88 -6.64 -22.94
C SER A 126 16.58 -6.80 -21.44
N MET A 127 17.43 -7.53 -20.71
CA MET A 127 17.36 -7.66 -19.26
C MET A 127 17.98 -6.44 -18.55
N SER A 128 18.77 -5.61 -19.24
CA SER A 128 19.45 -4.46 -18.60
C SER A 128 18.49 -3.43 -18.00
N MET A 129 17.35 -3.14 -18.65
CA MET A 129 16.33 -2.24 -18.08
C MET A 129 15.62 -2.91 -16.90
N LEU A 130 15.16 -4.15 -17.07
CA LEU A 130 14.50 -4.92 -16.00
C LEU A 130 15.41 -5.14 -14.78
N VAL A 131 16.72 -5.33 -15.00
CA VAL A 131 17.72 -5.51 -13.93
C VAL A 131 18.05 -4.18 -13.26
N SER A 132 18.20 -3.08 -14.01
CA SER A 132 18.39 -1.75 -13.41
C SER A 132 17.21 -1.37 -12.53
N ASP A 133 15.98 -1.57 -13.04
CA ASP A 133 14.76 -1.29 -12.29
C ASP A 133 14.69 -2.14 -11.02
N VAL A 134 14.87 -3.47 -11.13
CA VAL A 134 14.80 -4.39 -9.97
C VAL A 134 15.88 -4.09 -8.91
N LEU A 135 17.03 -3.53 -9.31
CA LEU A 135 18.09 -3.11 -8.40
C LEU A 135 17.80 -1.78 -7.69
N GLU A 136 17.00 -0.89 -8.30
CA GLU A 136 16.58 0.37 -7.68
C GLU A 136 15.45 0.19 -6.65
N LEU A 137 14.45 -0.64 -6.97
CA LEU A 137 13.34 -0.99 -6.07
C LEU A 137 12.94 -2.45 -6.28
N PRO A 138 13.18 -3.35 -5.29
CA PRO A 138 12.72 -4.73 -5.34
C PRO A 138 11.21 -4.80 -5.61
N LEU A 139 10.76 -5.80 -6.39
CA LEU A 139 9.35 -5.94 -6.79
C LEU A 139 8.37 -5.91 -5.60
N LEU A 140 8.79 -6.42 -4.45
CA LEU A 140 8.01 -6.42 -3.20
C LEU A 140 7.70 -5.01 -2.66
N TRP A 141 8.48 -4.01 -3.04
CA TRP A 141 8.35 -2.62 -2.58
C TRP A 141 7.66 -1.71 -3.60
N ARG A 142 7.22 -2.28 -4.73
CA ARG A 142 6.56 -1.52 -5.79
C ARG A 142 5.06 -1.51 -5.58
N VAL A 143 4.47 -0.34 -5.76
CA VAL A 143 3.02 -0.18 -5.84
C VAL A 143 2.53 -0.86 -7.11
N GLN A 144 1.64 -1.84 -6.97
CA GLN A 144 1.29 -2.81 -8.02
C GLN A 144 0.69 -2.14 -9.26
N ARG A 145 -0.11 -1.09 -9.10
CA ARG A 145 -0.69 -0.37 -10.25
C ARG A 145 0.35 0.39 -11.06
N PHE A 146 1.36 0.95 -10.40
CA PHE A 146 2.47 1.60 -11.11
C PHE A 146 3.34 0.55 -11.79
N GLU A 147 3.70 -0.54 -11.12
CA GLU A 147 4.42 -1.65 -11.74
C GLU A 147 3.67 -2.20 -12.96
N ALA A 148 2.36 -2.44 -12.86
CA ALA A 148 1.54 -2.91 -13.97
C ALA A 148 1.57 -1.96 -15.17
N MET A 149 1.50 -0.65 -14.93
CA MET A 149 1.58 0.35 -16.00
C MET A 149 2.93 0.28 -16.74
N TRP A 150 4.05 0.24 -16.01
CA TRP A 150 5.39 0.16 -16.60
C TRP A 150 5.65 -1.19 -17.27
N PHE A 151 5.27 -2.28 -16.60
CA PHE A 151 5.52 -3.63 -17.07
C PHE A 151 4.69 -3.98 -18.29
N LEU A 152 3.50 -3.41 -18.45
CA LEU A 152 2.68 -3.60 -19.65
C LEU A 152 3.41 -3.14 -20.91
N GLU A 153 4.10 -2.00 -20.87
CA GLU A 153 4.93 -1.52 -21.98
C GLU A 153 6.19 -2.37 -22.20
N ALA A 154 6.80 -2.88 -21.13
CA ALA A 154 7.92 -3.81 -21.24
C ALA A 154 7.49 -5.17 -21.83
N TYR A 155 6.35 -5.69 -21.39
CA TYR A 155 5.78 -6.97 -21.79
C TYR A 155 5.43 -6.97 -23.28
N LYS A 156 4.87 -5.87 -23.81
CA LYS A 156 4.62 -5.66 -25.25
C LYS A 156 5.85 -5.87 -26.13
N ARG A 157 7.04 -5.57 -25.62
CA ARG A 157 8.31 -5.62 -26.38
C ARG A 157 9.02 -6.97 -26.30
N ARG A 158 8.52 -7.90 -25.48
CA ARG A 158 9.11 -9.23 -25.33
C ARG A 158 8.88 -10.07 -26.59
N THR A 159 9.89 -10.85 -26.96
CA THR A 159 9.80 -11.79 -28.09
C THR A 159 8.88 -12.97 -27.80
N ASP A 160 8.73 -13.33 -26.53
CA ASP A 160 7.90 -14.43 -26.01
C ASP A 160 6.56 -13.95 -25.42
N MET A 161 6.16 -12.71 -25.74
CA MET A 161 4.90 -12.10 -25.32
C MET A 161 3.69 -12.95 -25.75
N LYS A 162 2.75 -13.16 -24.83
CA LYS A 162 1.50 -13.89 -25.09
C LYS A 162 0.38 -12.90 -25.42
N PRO A 163 -0.15 -12.86 -26.67
CA PRO A 163 -1.11 -11.82 -27.08
C PRO A 163 -2.37 -11.76 -26.22
N PHE A 164 -2.92 -12.92 -25.83
CA PHE A 164 -4.09 -12.99 -24.97
C PHE A 164 -3.85 -12.41 -23.57
N LEU A 165 -2.63 -12.57 -23.04
CA LEU A 165 -2.28 -12.08 -21.71
C LEU A 165 -2.12 -10.56 -21.72
N LEU A 166 -1.52 -10.04 -22.80
CA LEU A 166 -1.41 -8.60 -23.03
C LEU A 166 -2.80 -7.95 -23.19
N GLU A 167 -3.67 -8.54 -24.02
CA GLU A 167 -5.04 -8.03 -24.23
C GLU A 167 -5.83 -8.01 -22.91
N LEU A 168 -5.74 -9.08 -22.13
CA LEU A 168 -6.37 -9.13 -20.80
C LEU A 168 -5.79 -8.06 -19.87
N ALA A 169 -4.48 -7.89 -19.82
CA ALA A 169 -3.83 -6.90 -18.97
C ALA A 169 -4.28 -5.48 -19.32
N GLU A 170 -4.34 -5.14 -20.61
CA GLU A 170 -4.83 -3.83 -21.06
C GLU A 170 -6.31 -3.61 -20.71
N LEU A 171 -7.14 -4.62 -20.96
CA LEU A 171 -8.56 -4.55 -20.66
C LEU A 171 -8.82 -4.39 -19.15
N ASP A 172 -8.19 -5.25 -18.34
CA ASP A 172 -8.32 -5.20 -16.88
C ASP A 172 -7.78 -3.88 -16.33
N PHE A 173 -6.62 -3.42 -16.80
CA PHE A 173 -6.05 -2.16 -16.39
C PHE A 173 -7.01 -1.00 -16.60
N ASN A 174 -7.63 -0.92 -17.79
CA ASN A 174 -8.60 0.13 -18.14
C ASN A 174 -9.91 0.01 -17.36
N ILE A 175 -10.42 -1.21 -17.12
CA ILE A 175 -11.63 -1.43 -16.31
C ILE A 175 -11.40 -0.99 -14.88
N VAL A 176 -10.31 -1.45 -14.26
CA VAL A 176 -9.95 -1.12 -12.88
C VAL A 176 -9.69 0.39 -12.74
N GLN A 177 -9.02 1.01 -13.73
CA GLN A 177 -8.87 2.47 -13.76
C GLN A 177 -10.22 3.19 -13.85
N GLY A 178 -11.17 2.67 -14.65
CA GLY A 178 -12.53 3.19 -14.71
C GLY A 178 -13.26 3.11 -13.36
N ILE A 179 -13.09 2.01 -12.62
CA ILE A 179 -13.61 1.85 -11.26
C ILE A 179 -12.97 2.85 -10.30
N HIS A 180 -11.64 3.03 -10.35
CA HIS A 180 -10.95 4.03 -9.52
C HIS A 180 -11.40 5.46 -9.84
N LEU A 181 -11.60 5.77 -11.13
CA LEU A 181 -12.17 7.04 -11.54
C LEU A 181 -13.59 7.17 -11.01
N GLU A 182 -14.42 6.13 -11.05
CA GLU A 182 -15.74 6.16 -10.41
C GLU A 182 -15.60 6.42 -8.90
N ASP A 183 -14.76 5.70 -8.16
CA ASP A 183 -14.54 5.91 -6.72
C ASP A 183 -14.13 7.37 -6.40
N LEU A 184 -13.30 8.00 -7.25
CA LEU A 184 -12.81 9.36 -7.09
C LEU A 184 -13.80 10.44 -7.58
N TYR A 185 -14.20 10.37 -8.86
CA TYR A 185 -15.00 11.34 -9.59
C TYR A 185 -16.11 10.66 -10.40
N SER A 186 -17.38 10.97 -10.13
CA SER A 186 -18.48 10.42 -10.94
C SER A 186 -18.41 10.88 -12.40
N SER A 187 -18.32 9.93 -13.34
CA SER A 187 -18.32 10.17 -14.79
C SER A 187 -19.72 10.18 -15.44
N ARG A 188 -20.80 9.99 -14.65
CA ARG A 188 -22.18 10.07 -15.13
C ARG A 188 -22.99 11.06 -14.31
N GLN A 189 -23.17 12.24 -14.90
CA GLN A 189 -24.28 13.16 -14.71
C GLN A 189 -25.02 13.07 -13.35
N LYS A 190 -24.57 13.90 -12.40
CA LYS A 190 -25.28 14.31 -11.18
C LYS A 190 -25.71 13.17 -10.23
N VAL A 191 -24.94 13.07 -9.14
CA VAL A 191 -25.31 12.52 -7.82
C VAL A 191 -25.22 11.01 -7.70
N LEU A 192 -24.02 10.54 -7.32
CA LEU A 192 -23.72 9.61 -6.21
C LEU A 192 -22.27 9.10 -6.36
N ASN A 193 -21.28 9.77 -5.76
CA ASN A 193 -20.05 9.14 -5.28
C ASN A 193 -19.60 9.84 -3.99
N LEU A 194 -19.20 9.06 -2.99
CA LEU A 194 -19.07 9.50 -1.61
C LEU A 194 -17.89 10.46 -1.39
N TYR A 195 -16.74 10.24 -2.04
CA TYR A 195 -15.49 10.92 -1.66
C TYR A 195 -15.39 12.38 -2.11
N ALA A 196 -15.47 12.69 -3.42
CA ALA A 196 -15.41 14.08 -3.88
C ALA A 196 -16.62 14.91 -3.41
N MET A 197 -17.81 14.30 -3.29
CA MET A 197 -18.98 14.97 -2.71
C MET A 197 -18.79 15.29 -1.23
N TRP A 198 -18.19 14.38 -0.46
CA TRP A 198 -17.81 14.64 0.92
C TRP A 198 -16.87 15.83 1.01
N TRP A 199 -15.81 15.87 0.18
CA TRP A 199 -14.85 16.98 0.19
C TRP A 199 -15.49 18.34 -0.14
N ASP A 200 -16.30 18.42 -1.20
CA ASP A 200 -17.04 19.65 -1.53
C ASP A 200 -18.07 20.00 -0.45
N GLY A 201 -18.68 18.98 0.18
CA GLY A 201 -19.61 19.13 1.29
C GLY A 201 -18.99 19.78 2.53
N LEU A 202 -17.73 19.46 2.85
CA LEU A 202 -16.96 20.11 3.92
C LEU A 202 -16.71 21.60 3.61
N ARG A 203 -16.63 21.96 2.32
CA ARG A 203 -16.29 23.30 1.82
C ARG A 203 -14.95 23.81 2.33
N TRP A 204 -14.06 22.92 2.75
CA TRP A 204 -12.76 23.27 3.31
C TRP A 204 -11.86 23.96 2.29
N ASN A 205 -11.89 23.54 1.02
CA ASN A 205 -11.22 24.25 -0.07
C ASN A 205 -11.57 25.74 -0.17
N ARG A 206 -12.76 26.16 0.29
CA ARG A 206 -13.18 27.58 0.31
C ARG A 206 -13.02 28.25 1.67
N LYS A 207 -13.20 27.49 2.75
CA LYS A 207 -13.20 28.01 4.13
C LYS A 207 -11.82 27.98 4.80
N LEU A 208 -10.96 27.05 4.39
CA LEU A 208 -9.60 26.84 4.87
C LEU A 208 -8.63 27.08 3.69
N GLY A 209 -8.64 28.29 3.14
CA GLY A 209 -7.89 28.63 1.92
C GLY A 209 -6.37 28.52 2.04
N PHE A 210 -5.83 28.33 3.25
CA PHE A 210 -4.42 28.04 3.51
C PHE A 210 -4.09 26.55 3.33
N ALA A 211 -5.06 25.65 3.54
CA ALA A 211 -4.85 24.21 3.48
C ALA A 211 -4.75 23.74 2.02
N ARG A 212 -3.80 22.86 1.76
CA ARG A 212 -3.49 22.36 0.41
C ARG A 212 -4.57 21.39 -0.05
N ASP A 213 -5.15 21.64 -1.23
CA ASP A 213 -6.06 20.67 -1.84
C ASP A 213 -5.27 19.47 -2.39
N ARG A 214 -5.32 18.36 -1.64
CA ARG A 214 -4.64 17.11 -1.96
C ARG A 214 -5.61 15.97 -2.29
N LEU A 215 -6.86 16.28 -2.67
CA LEU A 215 -7.92 15.28 -2.84
C LEU A 215 -7.50 14.08 -3.70
N VAL A 216 -6.94 14.35 -4.89
CA VAL A 216 -6.47 13.31 -5.83
C VAL A 216 -5.24 12.60 -5.28
N GLY A 217 -4.32 13.33 -4.64
CA GLY A 217 -3.14 12.74 -4.01
C GLY A 217 -3.50 11.74 -2.92
N SER A 218 -4.38 12.13 -1.98
CA SER A 218 -4.91 11.27 -0.93
C SER A 218 -5.59 10.01 -1.49
N PHE A 219 -6.32 10.14 -2.59
CA PHE A 219 -6.95 8.99 -3.25
C PHE A 219 -5.92 8.07 -3.91
N MET A 220 -4.89 8.62 -4.55
CA MET A 220 -3.82 7.82 -5.15
C MET A 220 -3.07 6.98 -4.11
N TRP A 221 -2.89 7.48 -2.89
CA TRP A 221 -2.36 6.68 -1.77
C TRP A 221 -3.27 5.49 -1.45
N ALA A 222 -4.59 5.71 -1.36
CA ALA A 222 -5.55 4.64 -1.10
C ALA A 222 -5.59 3.59 -2.22
N VAL A 223 -5.49 4.02 -3.49
CA VAL A 223 -5.37 3.12 -4.65
C VAL A 223 -4.07 2.31 -4.57
N GLY A 224 -2.96 2.94 -4.21
CA GLY A 224 -1.67 2.27 -4.09
C GLY A 224 -1.69 1.13 -3.07
N ALA A 225 -2.37 1.34 -1.94
CA ALA A 225 -2.53 0.33 -0.90
C ALA A 225 -3.58 -0.75 -1.25
N ASN A 226 -4.69 -0.37 -1.90
CA ASN A 226 -5.88 -1.22 -2.06
C ASN A 226 -6.47 -1.14 -3.47
N TYR A 227 -5.70 -1.48 -4.51
CA TYR A 227 -6.13 -1.26 -5.90
C TYR A 227 -7.23 -2.20 -6.40
N GLU A 228 -7.42 -3.36 -5.78
CA GLU A 228 -8.33 -4.40 -6.29
C GLU A 228 -9.80 -3.94 -6.22
N PRO A 229 -10.65 -4.24 -7.23
CA PRO A 229 -12.03 -3.72 -7.30
C PRO A 229 -12.89 -3.88 -6.04
N PRO A 230 -12.84 -4.99 -5.28
CA PRO A 230 -13.71 -5.18 -4.09
C PRO A 230 -13.50 -4.13 -2.98
N PHE A 231 -12.37 -3.42 -2.96
CA PHE A 231 -12.01 -2.50 -1.87
C PHE A 231 -12.47 -1.04 -2.07
N GLY A 232 -13.48 -0.77 -2.90
CA GLY A 232 -13.93 0.61 -3.18
C GLY A 232 -14.35 1.43 -1.94
N VAL A 233 -15.07 0.81 -1.00
CA VAL A 233 -15.45 1.46 0.28
C VAL A 233 -14.21 1.75 1.12
N LEU A 234 -13.30 0.78 1.24
CA LEU A 234 -12.06 0.96 1.98
C LEU A 234 -11.20 2.08 1.37
N ARG A 235 -11.06 2.11 0.04
CA ARG A 235 -10.37 3.22 -0.65
C ARG A 235 -10.99 4.57 -0.32
N THR A 236 -12.31 4.66 -0.32
CA THR A 236 -13.04 5.89 0.04
C THR A 236 -12.72 6.32 1.47
N HIS A 237 -12.80 5.40 2.44
CA HIS A 237 -12.52 5.67 3.85
C HIS A 237 -11.08 6.12 4.07
N VAL A 238 -10.11 5.35 3.55
CA VAL A 238 -8.68 5.69 3.65
C VAL A 238 -8.40 7.06 3.02
N SER A 239 -9.01 7.37 1.87
CA SER A 239 -8.84 8.68 1.23
C SER A 239 -9.38 9.83 2.08
N LYS A 240 -10.54 9.63 2.74
CA LYS A 240 -11.09 10.60 3.71
C LYS A 240 -10.10 10.83 4.85
N LEU A 241 -9.58 9.77 5.48
CA LEU A 241 -8.63 9.89 6.59
C LEU A 241 -7.35 10.62 6.19
N ILE A 242 -6.75 10.27 5.06
CA ILE A 242 -5.53 10.94 4.57
C ILE A 242 -5.81 12.42 4.27
N SER A 243 -6.97 12.76 3.72
CA SER A 243 -7.34 14.16 3.48
C SER A 243 -7.58 14.94 4.78
N LEU A 244 -8.17 14.32 5.80
CA LEU A 244 -8.32 14.92 7.12
C LEU A 244 -6.94 15.24 7.72
N VAL A 245 -6.03 14.27 7.69
CA VAL A 245 -4.66 14.40 8.22
C VAL A 245 -3.92 15.54 7.53
N ASN A 246 -3.94 15.60 6.20
CA ASN A 246 -3.30 16.68 5.46
C ASN A 246 -3.82 18.08 5.84
N VAL A 247 -5.12 18.21 6.09
CA VAL A 247 -5.71 19.50 6.50
C VAL A 247 -5.41 19.82 7.95
N ILE A 248 -5.44 18.83 8.84
CA ILE A 248 -5.10 18.99 10.25
C ILE A 248 -3.62 19.41 10.39
N ASP A 249 -2.73 18.77 9.64
CA ASP A 249 -1.31 19.15 9.51
C ASP A 249 -1.15 20.61 9.08
N ASP A 250 -1.92 21.06 8.06
CA ASP A 250 -1.90 22.45 7.62
C ASP A 250 -2.53 23.45 8.62
N VAL A 251 -3.39 22.98 9.54
CA VAL A 251 -4.00 23.79 10.62
C VAL A 251 -3.04 24.02 11.78
N TYR A 252 -2.06 23.14 11.97
CA TYR A 252 -1.04 23.22 13.01
C TYR A 252 0.06 24.24 12.66
N GLY A 253 -0.31 25.52 12.54
CA GLY A 253 0.60 26.60 12.18
C GLY A 253 1.45 27.12 13.35
N THR A 254 0.95 27.04 14.59
CA THR A 254 1.70 27.44 15.80
C THR A 254 1.51 26.46 16.97
N LEU A 255 2.37 26.57 18.00
CA LEU A 255 2.23 25.78 19.23
C LEU A 255 0.92 26.07 19.96
N GLU A 256 0.52 27.33 20.05
CA GLU A 256 -0.74 27.74 20.70
C GLU A 256 -1.95 27.16 19.96
N GLU A 257 -1.88 27.10 18.63
CA GLU A 257 -2.91 26.49 17.79
C GLU A 257 -3.03 24.97 18.06
N LEU A 258 -1.89 24.28 18.14
CA LEU A 258 -1.82 22.86 18.51
C LEU A 258 -2.38 22.59 19.91
N GLU A 259 -2.02 23.43 20.89
CA GLU A 259 -2.52 23.33 22.26
C GLU A 259 -4.04 23.50 22.32
N GLN A 260 -4.60 24.46 21.57
CA GLN A 260 -6.05 24.66 21.46
C GLN A 260 -6.74 23.46 20.81
N PHE A 261 -6.15 22.87 19.77
CA PHE A 261 -6.72 21.74 19.06
C PHE A 261 -6.69 20.42 19.84
N THR A 262 -6.05 20.38 21.03
CA THR A 262 -6.15 19.24 21.97
C THR A 262 -7.57 18.97 22.47
N VAL A 263 -8.54 19.84 22.14
CA VAL A 263 -9.97 19.58 22.30
C VAL A 263 -10.44 18.25 21.70
N VAL A 264 -9.72 17.71 20.71
CA VAL A 264 -9.91 16.33 20.18
C VAL A 264 -9.94 15.27 21.29
N LYS A 265 -9.17 15.43 22.36
CA LYS A 265 -9.16 14.51 23.51
C LYS A 265 -10.51 14.41 24.21
N ARG A 266 -11.27 15.51 24.25
CA ARG A 266 -12.59 15.56 24.91
C ARG A 266 -13.65 14.91 24.03
N TRP A 267 -13.45 14.89 22.71
CA TRP A 267 -14.41 14.41 21.72
C TRP A 267 -15.84 14.94 21.97
N ASP A 268 -15.93 16.22 22.32
CA ASP A 268 -17.17 16.92 22.66
C ASP A 268 -17.35 18.11 21.71
N ILE A 269 -18.48 18.12 21.00
CA ILE A 269 -18.82 19.18 20.05
C ILE A 269 -19.01 20.53 20.73
N ASN A 270 -19.37 20.57 22.01
CA ASN A 270 -19.59 21.83 22.73
C ASN A 270 -18.27 22.50 23.12
N ALA A 271 -17.18 21.73 23.21
CA ALA A 271 -15.86 22.26 23.58
C ALA A 271 -15.21 23.08 22.46
N VAL A 272 -15.78 23.08 21.24
CA VAL A 272 -15.25 23.85 20.11
C VAL A 272 -15.56 25.34 20.21
N GLU A 273 -16.50 25.76 21.06
CA GLU A 273 -16.93 27.16 21.16
C GLU A 273 -15.78 28.13 21.51
N GLU A 274 -14.76 27.63 22.19
CA GLU A 274 -13.56 28.36 22.59
C GLU A 274 -12.52 28.50 21.46
N LEU A 275 -12.68 27.78 20.35
CA LEU A 275 -11.72 27.78 19.24
C LEU A 275 -11.94 28.94 18.25
N PRO A 276 -10.89 29.35 17.52
CA PRO A 276 -11.04 30.20 16.34
C PRO A 276 -11.97 29.57 15.27
N ASP A 277 -12.64 30.41 14.48
CA ASP A 277 -13.64 29.96 13.50
C ASP A 277 -13.12 28.92 12.50
N TYR A 278 -11.88 29.05 12.01
CA TYR A 278 -11.29 28.09 11.08
C TYR A 278 -11.03 26.73 11.74
N MET A 279 -10.60 26.71 13.02
CA MET A 279 -10.44 25.48 13.79
C MET A 279 -11.77 24.81 14.10
N LYS A 280 -12.82 25.60 14.40
CA LYS A 280 -14.19 25.07 14.53
C LYS A 280 -14.62 24.35 13.26
N ILE A 281 -14.39 24.97 12.10
CA ILE A 281 -14.71 24.38 10.79
C ILE A 281 -13.92 23.08 10.55
N CYS A 282 -12.63 23.05 10.89
CA CYS A 282 -11.79 21.86 10.78
C CYS A 282 -12.26 20.75 11.73
N PHE A 283 -12.41 21.06 13.02
CA PHE A 283 -12.82 20.07 14.02
C PHE A 283 -14.20 19.48 13.72
N LEU A 284 -15.19 20.30 13.35
CA LEU A 284 -16.55 19.81 13.06
C LEU A 284 -16.55 18.88 11.83
N GLY A 285 -15.80 19.22 10.78
CA GLY A 285 -15.68 18.36 9.61
C GLY A 285 -14.97 17.04 9.94
N PHE A 286 -13.90 17.10 10.72
CA PHE A 286 -13.18 15.94 11.24
C PHE A 286 -14.08 15.05 12.09
N HIS A 287 -14.68 15.58 13.16
CA HIS A 287 -15.53 14.86 14.10
C HIS A 287 -16.73 14.18 13.40
N ASN A 288 -17.40 14.89 12.49
CA ASN A 288 -18.53 14.32 11.74
C ASN A 288 -18.07 13.18 10.82
N THR A 289 -16.92 13.33 10.16
CA THR A 289 -16.38 12.31 9.26
C THR A 289 -15.98 11.05 10.03
N ILE A 290 -15.31 11.19 11.17
CA ILE A 290 -14.92 10.02 11.98
C ILE A 290 -16.14 9.31 12.54
N ASN A 291 -17.17 10.04 12.98
CA ASN A 291 -18.42 9.41 13.45
C ASN A 291 -19.21 8.73 12.33
N GLU A 292 -19.26 9.30 11.12
CA GLU A 292 -19.84 8.66 9.92
C GLU A 292 -19.13 7.33 9.64
N MET A 293 -17.80 7.35 9.59
CA MET A 293 -16.99 6.16 9.31
C MET A 293 -17.12 5.10 10.41
N ALA A 294 -17.11 5.51 11.68
CA ALA A 294 -17.32 4.63 12.83
C ALA A 294 -18.69 3.95 12.80
N TYR A 295 -19.73 4.64 12.32
CA TYR A 295 -21.05 4.06 12.11
C TYR A 295 -21.03 3.00 10.99
N ASP A 296 -20.38 3.29 9.87
CA ASP A 296 -20.29 2.37 8.73
C ASP A 296 -19.47 1.11 9.05
N THR A 297 -18.41 1.23 9.87
CA THR A 297 -17.54 0.11 10.24
C THR A 297 -17.90 -0.56 11.56
N LEU A 298 -18.85 0.01 12.33
CA LEU A 298 -19.21 -0.42 13.68
C LEU A 298 -18.01 -0.47 14.65
N THR A 299 -17.04 0.45 14.51
CA THR A 299 -15.83 0.52 15.36
C THR A 299 -15.80 1.76 16.25
N THR A 300 -15.00 1.74 17.33
CA THR A 300 -14.82 2.89 18.24
C THR A 300 -13.48 3.58 17.97
N GLN A 301 -13.45 4.52 17.03
CA GLN A 301 -12.19 5.11 16.52
C GLN A 301 -11.66 6.32 17.31
N LYS A 302 -11.93 6.46 18.61
CA LYS A 302 -11.55 7.68 19.34
C LYS A 302 -10.07 7.75 19.75
N SER A 303 -9.47 6.62 20.13
CA SER A 303 -8.10 6.58 20.70
C SER A 303 -7.01 7.00 19.70
N PRO A 304 -6.97 6.47 18.46
CA PRO A 304 -5.82 6.71 17.57
C PRO A 304 -5.64 8.19 17.16
N TRP A 305 -6.73 8.96 17.12
CA TRP A 305 -6.67 10.40 16.82
C TRP A 305 -6.18 11.24 17.99
N THR A 306 -6.41 10.78 19.21
CA THR A 306 -5.85 11.42 20.41
C THR A 306 -4.33 11.26 20.39
N ASP A 307 -3.86 10.03 20.17
CA ASP A 307 -2.44 9.70 20.10
C ASP A 307 -1.74 10.49 18.98
N TYR A 308 -2.39 10.62 17.81
CA TYR A 308 -1.90 11.46 16.71
C TYR A 308 -1.73 12.93 17.12
N CYS A 309 -2.75 13.55 17.71
CA CYS A 309 -2.68 14.96 18.09
C CYS A 309 -1.63 15.19 19.20
N GLU A 310 -1.49 14.27 20.14
CA GLU A 310 -0.48 14.34 21.21
C GLU A 310 0.93 14.26 20.67
N ALA A 311 1.17 13.36 19.71
CA ALA A 311 2.47 13.22 19.08
C ALA A 311 2.88 14.48 18.31
N ASN A 312 1.96 15.09 17.55
CA ASN A 312 2.22 16.36 16.84
C ASN A 312 2.48 17.53 17.83
N LEU A 313 1.74 17.59 18.93
CA LEU A 313 1.96 18.59 19.97
C LEU A 313 3.36 18.44 20.59
N LEU A 314 3.81 17.21 20.86
CA LEU A 314 5.13 16.98 21.40
C LEU A 314 6.24 17.43 20.43
N GLU A 315 6.10 17.17 19.13
CA GLU A 315 7.06 17.65 18.12
C GLU A 315 7.12 19.19 18.08
N ALA A 316 5.97 19.87 18.15
CA ALA A 316 5.94 21.32 18.20
C ALA A 316 6.53 21.89 19.50
N GLN A 317 6.38 21.19 20.63
CA GLN A 317 7.03 21.57 21.88
C GLN A 317 8.55 21.44 21.78
N TRP A 318 9.06 20.39 21.13
CA TRP A 318 10.49 20.26 20.85
C TRP A 318 10.99 21.39 19.96
N PHE A 319 10.23 21.72 18.91
CA PHE A 319 10.54 22.81 17.99
C PHE A 319 10.69 24.15 18.69
N ASN A 320 9.64 24.58 19.39
CA ASN A 320 9.60 25.90 20.02
C ASN A 320 10.51 25.97 21.26
N GLY A 321 10.74 24.84 21.93
CA GLY A 321 11.66 24.74 23.07
C GLY A 321 13.13 24.64 22.69
N GLY A 322 13.47 24.47 21.40
CA GLY A 322 14.84 24.25 20.95
C GLY A 322 15.45 22.93 21.46
N TYR A 323 14.61 21.93 21.76
CA TYR A 323 15.04 20.63 22.22
C TYR A 323 15.38 19.72 21.05
N ASN A 324 16.54 19.08 21.10
CA ASN A 324 16.97 18.10 20.10
C ASN A 324 16.72 16.68 20.66
N PRO A 325 15.69 15.97 20.17
CA PRO A 325 15.40 14.62 20.63
C PRO A 325 16.48 13.64 20.16
N THR A 326 16.65 12.57 20.93
CA THR A 326 17.39 11.39 20.47
C THR A 326 16.66 10.74 19.29
N LEU A 327 17.35 9.97 18.45
CA LEU A 327 16.72 9.22 17.37
C LEU A 327 15.66 8.26 17.94
N ALA A 328 15.95 7.63 19.07
CA ALA A 328 15.00 6.73 19.73
C ALA A 328 13.74 7.46 20.22
N GLU A 329 13.88 8.61 20.87
CA GLU A 329 12.74 9.43 21.31
C GLU A 329 11.92 9.93 20.12
N PHE A 330 12.58 10.43 19.08
CA PHE A 330 11.91 10.92 17.88
C PHE A 330 11.10 9.80 17.20
N LEU A 331 11.71 8.64 16.96
CA LEU A 331 11.03 7.50 16.34
C LEU A 331 9.85 7.00 17.20
N SER A 332 10.03 6.91 18.52
CA SER A 332 8.96 6.52 19.45
C SER A 332 7.75 7.44 19.34
N ASN A 333 7.95 8.75 19.20
CA ASN A 333 6.86 9.71 19.02
C ASN A 333 6.22 9.61 17.63
N SER A 334 7.03 9.55 16.56
CA SER A 334 6.52 9.40 15.19
C SER A 334 5.71 8.12 14.99
N PHE A 335 5.97 7.05 15.75
CA PHE A 335 5.14 5.84 15.66
C PHE A 335 3.75 6.01 16.25
N SER A 336 3.63 6.76 17.34
CA SER A 336 2.33 7.08 17.94
C SER A 336 1.47 7.93 16.99
N SER A 337 2.08 8.79 16.17
CA SER A 337 1.37 9.55 15.14
C SER A 337 0.96 8.73 13.91
N ALA A 338 1.46 7.50 13.72
CA ALA A 338 1.12 6.71 12.53
C ALA A 338 -0.10 5.79 12.70
N TYR A 339 -0.53 5.56 13.94
CA TYR A 339 -1.48 4.50 14.29
C TYR A 339 -2.93 4.75 13.82
N PHE A 340 -3.24 5.96 13.34
CA PHE A 340 -4.61 6.32 12.91
C PHE A 340 -5.04 5.65 11.59
N LEU A 341 -4.11 5.10 10.80
CA LEU A 341 -4.43 4.38 9.56
C LEU A 341 -5.03 2.99 9.81
N ASP A 342 -4.93 2.46 11.03
CA ASP A 342 -5.51 1.18 11.42
C ASP A 342 -6.94 1.38 11.95
N SER A 343 -7.88 1.66 11.04
CA SER A 343 -9.28 1.95 11.40
C SER A 343 -10.11 0.71 11.78
N ASN A 344 -9.50 -0.48 11.86
CA ASN A 344 -10.17 -1.73 12.19
C ASN A 344 -9.71 -2.27 13.54
N THR A 345 -10.33 -1.80 14.63
CA THR A 345 -10.06 -2.19 16.02
C THR A 345 -10.51 -3.62 16.38
N THR A 346 -10.24 -4.62 15.54
CA THR A 346 -10.47 -6.04 15.87
C THR A 346 -9.47 -6.93 15.16
N ILE A 347 -8.19 -6.63 15.37
CA ILE A 347 -7.10 -7.24 14.63
C ILE A 347 -6.15 -7.94 15.61
N GLY A 348 -5.78 -9.20 15.33
CA GLY A 348 -4.87 -9.98 16.17
C GLY A 348 -3.42 -9.46 16.17
N GLU A 349 -2.64 -9.87 17.18
CA GLU A 349 -1.28 -9.37 17.48
C GLU A 349 -0.33 -9.33 16.27
N SER A 350 -0.38 -10.33 15.38
CA SER A 350 0.49 -10.36 14.19
C SER A 350 0.22 -9.21 13.21
N LEU A 351 -1.03 -8.82 13.01
CA LEU A 351 -1.38 -7.73 12.10
C LEU A 351 -1.18 -6.35 12.77
N GLN A 352 -1.13 -6.29 14.11
CA GLN A 352 -0.66 -5.12 14.86
C GLN A 352 0.86 -4.89 14.66
N ASN A 353 1.67 -5.96 14.69
CA ASN A 353 3.10 -5.89 14.40
C ASN A 353 3.36 -5.45 12.94
N VAL A 354 2.63 -6.00 11.97
CA VAL A 354 2.73 -5.57 10.57
C VAL A 354 2.40 -4.10 10.41
N SER A 355 1.37 -3.60 11.10
CA SER A 355 0.99 -2.18 11.09
C SER A 355 2.08 -1.28 11.67
N HIS A 356 2.68 -1.69 12.80
CA HIS A 356 3.81 -0.99 13.40
C HIS A 356 5.00 -0.85 12.44
N TRP A 357 5.44 -1.95 11.82
CA TRP A 357 6.57 -1.91 10.90
C TRP A 357 6.25 -1.16 9.60
N SER A 358 4.99 -1.19 9.14
CA SER A 358 4.54 -0.44 7.96
C SER A 358 4.57 1.07 8.21
N ALA A 359 4.10 1.50 9.38
CA ALA A 359 4.22 2.87 9.85
C ALA A 359 5.69 3.33 9.90
N MET A 360 6.59 2.49 10.43
CA MET A 360 8.01 2.81 10.48
C MET A 360 8.61 3.02 9.09
N ILE A 361 8.28 2.17 8.12
CA ILE A 361 8.73 2.34 6.73
C ILE A 361 8.20 3.65 6.15
N LEU A 362 6.92 3.96 6.36
CA LEU A 362 6.29 5.16 5.83
C LEU A 362 7.02 6.43 6.32
N HIS A 363 7.21 6.56 7.63
CA HIS A 363 7.88 7.72 8.23
C HIS A 363 9.34 7.83 7.81
N LEU A 364 10.11 6.74 7.89
CA LEU A 364 11.53 6.78 7.51
C LEU A 364 11.71 7.11 6.02
N ALA A 365 10.82 6.61 5.15
CA ALA A 365 10.84 6.93 3.73
C ALA A 365 10.47 8.39 3.46
N ASP A 366 9.48 8.92 4.18
CA ASP A 366 9.09 10.34 4.11
C ASP A 366 10.27 11.23 4.51
N TYR A 367 10.89 10.99 5.68
CA TYR A 367 12.04 11.76 6.15
C TYR A 367 13.24 11.70 5.20
N LEU A 368 13.50 10.56 4.56
CA LEU A 368 14.55 10.47 3.53
C LEU A 368 14.29 11.40 2.33
N GLY A 369 13.02 11.61 1.99
CA GLY A 369 12.58 12.44 0.88
C GLY A 369 12.43 13.92 1.23
N THR A 370 12.03 14.25 2.45
CA THR A 370 11.63 15.61 2.84
C THR A 370 12.67 16.37 3.69
N SER A 371 13.58 15.67 4.39
CA SER A 371 14.43 16.27 5.43
C SER A 371 15.19 17.51 4.99
N SER A 372 15.70 17.54 3.76
CA SER A 372 16.48 18.67 3.25
C SER A 372 15.61 19.92 3.08
N ALA A 373 14.41 19.75 2.54
CA ALA A 373 13.47 20.86 2.34
C ALA A 373 12.82 21.34 3.65
N GLU A 374 12.65 20.44 4.62
CA GLU A 374 12.14 20.75 5.97
C GLU A 374 13.17 21.55 6.77
N LEU A 375 14.44 21.16 6.72
CA LEU A 375 15.53 21.93 7.34
C LEU A 375 15.66 23.34 6.78
N GLU A 376 15.54 23.51 5.45
CA GLU A 376 15.59 24.84 4.82
C GLU A 376 14.47 25.77 5.30
N ARG A 377 13.32 25.21 5.69
CA ARG A 377 12.19 25.95 6.27
C ARG A 377 12.37 26.22 7.76
N GLY A 378 13.40 25.64 8.37
CA GLY A 378 13.70 25.72 9.78
C GLY A 378 12.77 24.87 10.64
N ASP A 379 12.42 23.66 10.21
CA ASP A 379 11.70 22.67 11.01
C ASP A 379 12.64 21.94 12.02
N ILE A 380 12.09 21.13 12.94
CA ILE A 380 12.88 20.32 13.88
C ILE A 380 13.81 19.34 13.17
N PRO A 381 14.94 18.96 13.82
CA PRO A 381 15.70 17.78 13.44
C PRO A 381 14.77 16.56 13.30
N LYS A 382 14.72 15.97 12.10
CA LYS A 382 14.04 14.69 11.86
C LYS A 382 15.04 13.54 12.10
N SER A 383 14.65 12.32 11.76
CA SER A 383 15.44 11.10 11.99
C SER A 383 16.90 11.19 11.53
N ILE A 384 17.18 11.77 10.35
CA ILE A 384 18.55 11.93 9.83
C ILE A 384 19.36 12.86 10.73
N GLN A 385 18.80 14.01 11.10
CA GLN A 385 19.51 15.01 11.90
C GLN A 385 19.66 14.60 13.36
N CYS A 386 18.67 13.94 13.94
CA CYS A 386 18.79 13.32 15.27
C CYS A 386 19.98 12.37 15.30
N TYR A 387 20.10 11.47 14.30
CA TYR A 387 21.21 10.53 14.22
C TYR A 387 22.56 11.22 14.03
N MET A 388 22.65 12.22 13.14
CA MET A 388 23.88 13.00 12.94
C MET A 388 24.30 13.71 14.23
N HIS A 389 23.36 14.30 14.96
CA HIS A 389 23.63 15.00 16.21
C HIS A 389 24.13 14.07 17.32
N GLU A 390 23.55 12.87 17.43
CA GLU A 390 23.95 11.87 18.42
C GLU A 390 25.33 11.27 18.15
N THR A 391 25.62 10.98 16.88
CA THR A 391 26.79 10.18 16.49
C THR A 391 27.95 11.02 15.96
N GLY A 392 27.69 12.28 15.57
CA GLY A 392 28.67 13.14 14.90
C GLY A 392 29.01 12.71 13.46
N THR A 393 28.21 11.84 12.85
CA THR A 393 28.41 11.31 11.49
C THR A 393 28.01 12.31 10.41
N CYS A 394 28.43 12.07 9.16
CA CYS A 394 28.00 12.89 8.03
C CYS A 394 26.60 12.50 7.52
N GLU A 395 25.97 13.36 6.72
CA GLU A 395 24.61 13.13 6.22
C GLU A 395 24.51 11.85 5.38
N GLU A 396 25.54 11.53 4.60
CA GLU A 396 25.57 10.31 3.78
C GLU A 396 25.51 9.04 4.65
N GLU A 397 26.28 9.01 5.74
CA GLU A 397 26.28 7.89 6.70
C GLU A 397 24.94 7.80 7.44
N ALA A 398 24.38 8.92 7.87
CA ALA A 398 23.07 8.97 8.50
C ALA A 398 21.96 8.48 7.58
N ARG A 399 21.93 8.93 6.32
CA ARG A 399 20.97 8.45 5.31
C ARG A 399 21.14 6.96 5.03
N ALA A 400 22.38 6.45 5.00
CA ALA A 400 22.64 5.03 4.84
C ALA A 400 22.11 4.22 6.04
N TYR A 401 22.28 4.72 7.25
CA TYR A 401 21.72 4.13 8.45
C TYR A 401 20.18 4.11 8.43
N ILE A 402 19.53 5.23 8.12
CA ILE A 402 18.06 5.28 7.99
C ILE A 402 17.54 4.28 6.92
N LYS A 403 18.23 4.15 5.79
CA LYS A 403 17.90 3.11 4.78
C LYS A 403 18.02 1.70 5.34
N SER A 404 19.03 1.42 6.18
CA SER A 404 19.17 0.11 6.83
C SER A 404 18.01 -0.20 7.78
N LEU A 405 17.50 0.80 8.53
CA LEU A 405 16.31 0.64 9.38
C LEU A 405 15.06 0.30 8.55
N ILE A 406 14.87 0.93 7.39
CA ILE A 406 13.79 0.57 6.45
C ILE A 406 13.94 -0.89 5.99
N MET A 407 15.17 -1.33 5.66
CA MET A 407 15.42 -2.71 5.27
C MET A 407 15.12 -3.70 6.39
N GLU A 408 15.43 -3.37 7.63
CA GLU A 408 15.12 -4.19 8.80
C GLU A 408 13.63 -4.26 9.08
N ALA A 409 12.91 -3.14 8.99
CA ALA A 409 11.45 -3.08 9.09
C ALA A 409 10.78 -4.02 8.07
N TRP A 410 11.23 -3.98 6.81
CA TRP A 410 10.74 -4.86 5.76
C TRP A 410 11.01 -6.34 6.05
N LYS A 411 12.18 -6.68 6.62
CA LYS A 411 12.46 -8.06 7.06
C LYS A 411 11.47 -8.48 8.14
N LYS A 412 11.16 -7.61 9.10
CA LYS A 412 10.18 -7.90 10.16
C LYS A 412 8.76 -8.11 9.63
N ILE A 413 8.29 -7.28 8.70
CA ILE A 413 7.00 -7.52 8.01
C ILE A 413 6.99 -8.89 7.32
N ASN A 414 8.08 -9.25 6.66
CA ASN A 414 8.18 -10.54 5.98
C ASN A 414 8.26 -11.72 6.95
N GLU A 415 8.89 -11.56 8.12
CA GLU A 415 8.91 -12.58 9.18
C GLU A 415 7.49 -12.82 9.72
N GLU A 416 6.76 -11.76 10.05
CA GLU A 416 5.36 -11.84 10.54
C GLU A 416 4.44 -12.52 9.53
N LYS A 417 4.55 -12.18 8.23
CA LYS A 417 3.74 -12.78 7.16
C LYS A 417 4.05 -14.25 6.88
N ASN A 418 5.26 -14.73 7.21
CA ASN A 418 5.69 -16.11 6.98
C ASN A 418 5.56 -16.99 8.24
N GLY A 419 5.32 -16.38 9.41
CA GLY A 419 5.16 -17.08 10.69
C GLY A 419 3.71 -17.35 11.09
N SER A 420 2.73 -16.84 10.32
CA SER A 420 1.28 -16.96 10.56
C SER A 420 0.63 -18.14 9.88
#